data_AF-A0A2N5K6Q2-F1
#
_entry.id   AF-A0A2N5K6Q2-F1
#
_cell.length_a   1.000
_cell.length_b   1.000
_cell.length_c   1.000
_cell.angle_alpha   90.00
_cell.angle_beta   90.00
_cell.angle_gamma   90.00
#
_symmetry.space_group_name_H-M   'P 1'
#
loop_
_entity.id
_entity.type
_entity.pdbx_description
1 polymer ?
#
loop_
_entity_poly.entity_id
_entity_poly.type
_entity_poly.pdbx_seq_one_letter_code
_entity_poly.pdbx_strand_id
1 'polypeptide(L)'
;MVVQVRRWLPDRTIVVVADSAYAVLVLLDRCVRFAHPVTVITRLRLDAAVYALAPPPQPKQKGRPRLKGKRLPTLQQRIADPATLWTTVTVPRWYS
;
A
#
# COMPACT_ATOMS: atom_id res chain seq x y z
N MET A 1 -16.25 -5.82 -9.57
CA MET A 1 -16.58 -4.42 -9.90
C MET A 1 -15.47 -3.70 -10.67
N VAL A 2 -14.26 -3.50 -10.11
CA VAL A 2 -13.18 -2.68 -10.75
C VAL A 2 -12.88 -3.09 -12.20
N VAL A 3 -12.78 -4.39 -12.46
CA VAL A 3 -12.56 -4.93 -13.83
C VAL A 3 -13.68 -4.52 -14.79
N GLN A 4 -14.92 -4.53 -14.33
CA GLN A 4 -16.08 -4.17 -15.16
C GLN A 4 -16.05 -2.68 -15.52
N VAL A 5 -15.77 -1.82 -14.53
CA VAL A 5 -15.64 -0.37 -14.76
C VAL A 5 -14.51 -0.07 -15.73
N ARG A 6 -13.35 -0.73 -15.58
CA ARG A 6 -12.21 -0.60 -16.50
C ARG A 6 -12.57 -1.01 -17.93
N ARG A 7 -13.40 -2.05 -18.12
CA ARG A 7 -13.89 -2.48 -19.44
C ARG A 7 -14.84 -1.47 -20.07
N TRP A 8 -15.75 -0.89 -19.28
CA TRP A 8 -16.72 0.09 -19.77
C TRP A 8 -16.09 1.43 -20.12
N LEU A 9 -15.04 1.81 -19.40
CA LEU A 9 -14.32 3.06 -19.61
C LEU A 9 -12.86 2.70 -19.90
N PRO A 10 -12.47 2.22 -21.10
CA PRO A 10 -11.14 1.65 -21.35
C PRO A 10 -9.96 2.63 -21.28
N ASP A 11 -10.20 3.92 -21.54
CA ASP A 11 -9.14 4.94 -21.65
C ASP A 11 -9.20 6.03 -20.56
N ARG A 12 -10.19 5.97 -19.66
CA ARG A 12 -10.33 6.94 -18.58
C ARG A 12 -9.33 6.69 -17.44
N THR A 13 -8.86 7.74 -16.80
CA THR A 13 -8.20 7.63 -15.50
C THR A 13 -9.25 7.20 -14.47
N ILE A 14 -8.97 6.13 -13.73
CA ILE A 14 -9.86 5.60 -12.69
C ILE A 14 -9.11 5.63 -11.36
N VAL A 15 -9.70 6.30 -10.37
CA VAL A 15 -9.27 6.28 -8.97
C VAL A 15 -10.37 5.64 -8.14
N VAL A 16 -10.04 4.56 -7.44
CA VAL A 16 -10.95 3.86 -6.54
C VAL A 16 -10.54 4.17 -5.10
N VAL A 17 -11.46 4.74 -4.33
CA VAL A 17 -11.30 4.88 -2.88
C VAL A 17 -12.14 3.81 -2.20
N ALA A 18 -11.51 2.97 -1.39
CA ALA A 18 -12.16 1.83 -0.76
C ALA A 18 -11.71 1.64 0.69
N ASP A 19 -12.48 0.89 1.48
CA ASP A 19 -12.07 0.49 2.82
C ASP A 19 -10.97 -0.59 2.81
N SER A 20 -10.54 -1.01 4.01
CA SER A 20 -9.48 -2.01 4.19
C SER A 20 -9.85 -3.42 3.75
N ALA A 21 -11.12 -3.75 3.50
CA ALA A 21 -11.51 -5.03 2.92
C ALA A 21 -10.96 -5.19 1.49
N TYR A 22 -10.64 -4.08 0.82
CA TYR A 22 -10.04 -4.03 -0.51
C TYR A 22 -8.51 -3.93 -0.50
N ALA A 23 -7.86 -3.96 0.66
CA ALA A 23 -6.41 -4.04 0.80
C ALA A 23 -5.89 -5.47 0.51
N VAL A 24 -6.22 -6.00 -0.67
CA VAL A 24 -5.95 -7.37 -1.12
C VAL A 24 -4.89 -7.33 -2.21
N LEU A 25 -3.72 -7.92 -1.96
CA LEU A 25 -2.57 -7.82 -2.88
C LEU A 25 -2.89 -8.30 -4.30
N VAL A 26 -3.65 -9.39 -4.46
CA VAL A 26 -4.03 -9.91 -5.78
C VAL A 26 -4.94 -8.93 -6.53
N LEU A 27 -5.86 -8.27 -5.84
CA LEU A 27 -6.71 -7.24 -6.43
C LEU A 27 -5.88 -6.03 -6.85
N LEU A 28 -5.00 -5.54 -5.97
CA LEU A 28 -4.16 -4.37 -6.22
C LEU A 28 -3.16 -4.63 -7.36
N ASP A 29 -2.54 -5.81 -7.38
CA ASP A 29 -1.66 -6.26 -8.46
C ASP A 29 -2.42 -6.33 -9.80
N ARG A 30 -3.66 -6.81 -9.81
CA ARG A 30 -4.49 -6.78 -11.02
C ARG A 30 -4.77 -5.36 -11.49
N CYS A 31 -5.01 -4.42 -10.58
CA CYS A 31 -5.32 -3.02 -10.91
C CYS A 31 -4.14 -2.30 -11.58
N VAL A 32 -2.91 -2.58 -11.15
CA VAL A 32 -1.71 -1.95 -11.74
C VAL A 32 -1.30 -2.58 -13.08
N ARG A 33 -1.78 -3.79 -13.40
CA ARG A 33 -1.44 -4.52 -14.64
C ARG A 33 -2.34 -4.20 -15.83
N PHE A 34 -3.37 -3.37 -15.68
CA PHE A 34 -4.14 -2.92 -16.85
C PHE A 34 -3.30 -2.01 -17.75
N ALA A 35 -3.59 -2.01 -19.06
CA ALA A 35 -2.94 -1.11 -20.02
C ALA A 35 -3.06 0.36 -19.59
N HIS A 36 -4.24 0.74 -19.06
CA HIS A 36 -4.46 1.97 -18.30
C HIS A 36 -4.65 1.60 -16.81
N PRO A 37 -3.60 1.71 -15.97
CA PRO A 37 -3.65 1.31 -14.57
C PRO A 37 -4.78 1.98 -13.80
N VAL A 38 -5.34 1.26 -12.83
CA VAL A 38 -6.31 1.80 -11.88
C VAL A 38 -5.58 2.16 -10.59
N THR A 39 -5.70 3.41 -10.15
CA THR A 39 -5.19 3.84 -8.85
C THR A 39 -6.18 3.42 -7.78
N VAL A 40 -5.71 2.70 -6.76
CA VAL A 40 -6.55 2.28 -5.63
C VAL A 40 -6.00 2.90 -4.35
N ILE A 41 -6.85 3.64 -3.66
CA ILE A 41 -6.59 4.22 -2.35
C ILE A 41 -7.42 3.41 -1.35
N THR A 42 -6.74 2.72 -0.45
CA THR A 42 -7.38 1.89 0.59
C THR A 42 -6.66 2.08 1.91
N ARG A 43 -7.39 1.88 3.01
CA ARG A 43 -6.81 1.85 4.35
C ARG A 43 -5.90 0.62 4.48
N LEU A 44 -4.65 0.86 4.91
CA LEU A 44 -3.72 -0.23 5.19
C LEU A 44 -4.23 -1.09 6.36
N ARG A 45 -4.11 -2.41 6.24
CA ARG A 45 -4.52 -3.35 7.28
C ARG A 45 -3.61 -3.25 8.50
N LEU A 46 -4.19 -3.39 9.70
CA LEU A 46 -3.41 -3.30 10.94
C LEU A 46 -2.38 -4.43 11.10
N ASP A 47 -2.66 -5.59 10.51
CA ASP A 47 -1.83 -6.78 10.52
C ASP A 47 -0.83 -6.85 9.35
N ALA A 48 -0.75 -5.80 8.53
CA ALA A 48 0.13 -5.79 7.36
C ALA A 48 1.59 -6.05 7.73
N ALA A 49 2.26 -6.88 6.93
CA ALA A 49 3.70 -7.08 7.04
C ALA A 49 4.45 -5.88 6.47
N VAL A 50 4.84 -4.95 7.35
CA VAL A 50 5.62 -3.75 7.00
C VAL A 50 7.12 -4.06 7.06
N TYR A 51 7.89 -3.53 6.11
CA TYR A 51 9.34 -3.72 6.03
C TYR A 51 10.03 -2.37 5.83
N ALA A 52 11.23 -2.23 6.37
CA ALA A 52 12.15 -1.18 5.97
C ALA A 52 12.53 -1.33 4.50
N LEU A 53 13.02 -0.24 3.90
CA LEU A 53 13.61 -0.30 2.56
C LEU A 53 14.77 -1.30 2.54
N ALA A 54 14.92 -2.02 1.42
CA ALA A 54 16.06 -2.91 1.24
C ALA A 54 17.36 -2.08 1.22
N PRO A 55 18.43 -2.51 1.92
CA PRO A 55 19.71 -1.83 1.82
C PRO A 55 20.24 -1.91 0.38
N PRO A 56 21.01 -0.92 -0.07
CA PRO A 56 21.63 -0.96 -1.38
C PRO A 56 22.53 -2.20 -1.51
N PRO A 57 22.62 -2.81 -2.71
CA PRO A 57 23.47 -3.96 -2.93
C PRO A 57 24.94 -3.61 -2.70
N GLN A 58 25.70 -4.50 -2.07
CA GLN A 58 27.14 -4.33 -1.86
C GLN A 58 27.94 -4.77 -3.09
N PRO A 59 29.10 -4.14 -3.37
CA PRO A 59 30.01 -4.63 -4.40
C PRO A 59 30.36 -6.10 -4.17
N LYS A 60 30.29 -6.92 -5.22
CA LYS A 60 30.57 -8.37 -5.19
C LYS A 60 29.63 -9.18 -4.28
N GLN A 61 28.47 -8.64 -3.91
CA GLN A 61 27.46 -9.38 -3.16
C GLN A 61 26.99 -10.61 -3.96
N LYS A 62 27.23 -11.80 -3.41
CA LYS A 62 26.77 -13.05 -4.01
C LYS A 62 25.26 -13.23 -3.77
N GLY A 63 24.56 -13.71 -4.80
CA GLY A 63 23.13 -14.02 -4.74
C GLY A 63 22.22 -12.84 -5.12
N ARG A 64 20.91 -13.10 -5.17
CA ARG A 64 19.90 -12.10 -5.57
C ARG A 64 19.83 -10.96 -4.53
N PRO A 65 19.84 -9.69 -4.96
CA PRO A 65 19.61 -8.56 -4.06
C PRO A 65 18.29 -8.72 -3.29
N ARG A 66 18.29 -8.30 -2.03
CA ARG A 66 17.07 -8.33 -1.21
C ARG A 66 16.05 -7.34 -1.78
N LEU A 67 14.78 -7.75 -1.84
CA LEU A 67 13.68 -6.86 -2.26
C LEU A 67 13.07 -6.09 -1.08
N LYS A 68 13.32 -6.51 0.15
CA LYS A 68 12.78 -5.93 1.39
C LYS A 68 13.87 -5.85 2.46
N GLY A 69 13.81 -4.83 3.30
CA GLY A 69 14.66 -4.68 4.47
C GLY A 69 14.17 -5.49 5.67
N LYS A 70 14.59 -5.07 6.87
CA LYS A 70 14.14 -5.68 8.14
C LYS A 70 12.63 -5.52 8.29
N ARG A 71 11.96 -6.58 8.77
CA ARG A 71 10.54 -6.52 9.14
C ARG A 71 10.36 -5.52 10.28
N LEU A 72 9.41 -4.61 10.14
CA LEU A 72 9.02 -3.64 11.15
C LEU A 72 7.84 -4.17 11.98
N PRO A 73 7.58 -3.61 13.17
CA PRO A 73 6.36 -3.91 13.92
C PRO A 73 5.12 -3.66 13.05
N THR A 74 4.11 -4.52 13.18
CA THR A 74 2.82 -4.30 12.53
C THR A 74 2.16 -3.05 13.09
N LEU A 75 1.17 -2.49 12.38
CA LEU A 75 0.44 -1.33 12.90
C LEU A 75 -0.34 -1.68 14.17
N GLN A 76 -0.85 -2.92 14.27
CA GLN A 76 -1.49 -3.42 15.48
C GLN A 76 -0.52 -3.41 16.67
N GLN A 77 0.73 -3.83 16.47
CA GLN A 77 1.76 -3.78 17.52
C GLN A 77 2.10 -2.34 17.91
N ARG A 78 2.21 -1.43 16.92
CA ARG A 78 2.47 -0.01 17.19
C ARG A 78 1.35 0.65 17.99
N ILE A 79 0.09 0.33 17.69
CA ILE A 79 -1.06 0.86 18.44
C ILE A 79 -1.02 0.42 19.91
N ALA A 80 -0.59 -0.81 20.18
CA ALA A 80 -0.49 -1.33 21.54
C ALA A 80 0.78 -0.90 22.30
N ASP A 81 1.78 -0.35 21.60
CA ASP A 81 3.04 0.07 22.20
C ASP A 81 2.88 1.44 22.87
N PRO A 82 2.98 1.54 24.21
CA PRO A 82 2.85 2.80 24.94
C PRO A 82 3.99 3.78 24.66
N ALA A 83 5.12 3.31 24.11
CA ALA A 83 6.22 4.16 23.69
C ALA A 83 6.01 4.78 22.29
N THR A 84 4.93 4.43 21.59
CA THR A 84 4.62 5.03 20.28
C THR A 84 4.31 6.52 20.45
N LEU A 85 5.15 7.35 19.84
CA LEU A 85 4.94 8.79 19.77
C LEU A 85 3.91 9.12 18.69
N TRP A 86 2.77 9.67 19.14
CA TRP A 86 1.70 10.11 18.25
C TRP A 86 1.83 11.59 17.92
N THR A 87 1.63 11.91 16.64
CA THR A 87 1.57 13.30 16.16
C THR A 87 0.13 13.64 15.82
N THR A 88 -0.38 14.73 16.40
CA THR A 88 -1.70 15.25 16.03
C THR A 88 -1.60 15.92 14.67
N VAL A 89 -2.52 15.58 13.76
CA VAL A 89 -2.58 16.15 12.41
C VAL A 89 -3.95 16.79 12.21
N THR A 90 -3.95 18.06 11.82
CA THR A 90 -5.17 18.74 11.37
C THR A 90 -5.35 18.50 9.89
N VAL A 91 -6.48 17.92 9.48
CA VAL A 91 -6.84 17.80 8.06
C VAL A 91 -7.81 18.93 7.72
N PRO A 92 -7.33 20.06 7.18
CA PRO A 92 -8.21 21.14 6.79
C PRO A 92 -9.14 20.65 5.67
N ARG A 93 -10.39 21.13 5.69
CA ARG A 93 -11.35 20.90 4.60
C ARG A 93 -11.67 19.42 4.33
N TRP A 94 -11.94 18.67 5.39
CA TRP A 94 -12.21 17.23 5.27
C TRP A 94 -13.41 16.88 4.35
N TYR A 95 -14.46 17.73 4.33
CA TYR A 95 -15.65 17.54 3.49
C TYR A 95 -15.97 18.74 2.57
N SER A 96 -15.05 19.70 2.42
CA SER A 96 -15.34 21.02 1.80
C SER A 96 -14.41 21.38 0.64
#